data_AF-A0A359F2B5-F1
#
_entry.id   AF-A0A359F2B5-F1
#
_cell.length_a   1.000
_cell.length_b   1.000
_cell.length_c   1.000
_cell.angle_alpha   90.00
_cell.angle_beta   90.00
_cell.angle_gamma   90.00
#
_symmetry.space_group_name_H-M   'P 1'
#
loop_
_entity.id
_entity.type
_entity.pdbx_description
1 polymer ?
#
loop_
_entity_poly.entity_id
_entity_poly.type
_entity_poly.pdbx_seq_one_letter_code
_entity_poly.pdbx_strand_id
1 'polypeptide(L)'
;MLAVLSVLAAEGGEAKEVVNPVIPEVSEMVWGAIAFFLLLILMYSVCLPPLRQAMKRREDAIRGDQEAAERAVTEGEQVRRDYNATLAEARAEASRIVDEARQSAEAARAEVIRAAEDEAAALKQSALADLETQRATAINSLGTDVTTLAVNAASKVVQRPLDVGSNQGVVADHLAAAAARN
;
A
#
# COMPACT_ATOMS: atom_id res chain seq x y z
N MET A 1 132.80 32.98 20.26
CA MET A 1 132.43 31.63 19.77
C MET A 1 131.36 30.94 20.64
N LEU A 2 130.51 31.69 21.35
CA LEU A 2 129.46 31.16 22.24
C LEU A 2 128.03 31.48 21.76
N ALA A 3 127.88 32.28 20.69
CA ALA A 3 126.58 32.68 20.13
C ALA A 3 125.97 31.67 19.13
N VAL A 4 126.69 30.58 18.82
CA VAL A 4 126.23 29.53 17.89
C VAL A 4 125.56 28.38 18.62
N LEU A 5 125.76 28.25 19.94
CA LEU A 5 125.16 27.17 20.75
C LEU A 5 123.70 27.45 21.17
N SER A 6 123.22 28.70 21.09
CA SER A 6 121.82 29.04 21.43
C SER A 6 120.84 28.83 20.27
N VAL A 7 121.34 28.66 19.04
CA VAL A 7 120.54 28.52 17.82
C VAL A 7 120.27 27.05 17.47
N LEU A 8 120.99 26.10 18.10
CA LEU A 8 120.83 24.64 17.88
C LEU A 8 119.97 23.94 18.96
N ALA A 9 119.34 24.69 19.88
CA ALA A 9 118.31 24.18 20.80
C ALA A 9 116.90 24.61 20.38
N ALA A 10 116.77 25.17 19.17
CA ALA A 10 115.53 25.20 18.42
C ALA A 10 115.46 23.89 17.63
N GLU A 11 114.37 23.14 17.85
CA GLU A 11 114.04 21.81 17.32
C GLU A 11 114.54 20.60 18.13
N GLY A 12 113.78 20.29 19.17
CA GLY A 12 113.83 19.00 19.84
C GLY A 12 112.96 18.94 21.10
N GLY A 13 111.68 18.57 20.93
CA GLY A 13 110.97 17.78 21.96
C GLY A 13 110.25 18.56 23.07
N GLU A 14 108.94 18.67 22.88
CA GLU A 14 107.84 18.73 23.85
C GLU A 14 108.16 18.70 25.36
N ALA A 15 107.57 19.68 26.06
CA ALA A 15 106.97 19.45 27.38
C ALA A 15 105.68 20.28 27.48
N LYS A 16 104.64 19.79 26.79
CA LYS A 16 103.25 20.20 27.04
C LYS A 16 102.97 20.00 28.52
N GLU A 17 102.55 21.08 29.17
CA GLU A 17 102.02 21.05 30.53
C GLU A 17 100.90 20.01 30.59
N VAL A 18 100.99 19.11 31.57
CA VAL A 18 100.31 17.81 31.58
C VAL A 18 98.80 17.99 31.70
N VAL A 19 98.11 18.01 30.57
CA VAL A 19 96.64 17.94 30.48
C VAL A 19 96.22 16.58 31.02
N ASN A 20 95.54 16.59 32.16
CA ASN A 20 95.05 15.40 32.85
C ASN A 20 93.88 14.79 32.07
N PRO A 21 94.02 13.60 31.44
CA PRO A 21 93.10 13.08 30.44
C PRO A 21 91.79 12.47 30.99
N VAL A 22 91.49 12.66 32.28
CA VAL A 22 90.35 12.04 32.97
C VAL A 22 89.37 13.08 33.54
N ILE A 23 89.76 14.35 33.67
CA ILE A 23 88.87 15.42 34.16
C ILE A 23 88.94 16.61 33.20
N PRO A 24 87.89 16.89 32.41
CA PRO A 24 87.88 18.02 31.49
C PRO A 24 87.92 19.36 32.25
N GLU A 25 88.42 20.41 31.61
CA GLU A 25 88.36 21.76 32.16
C GLU A 25 86.88 22.15 32.40
N VAL A 26 86.59 22.77 33.55
CA VAL A 26 85.23 23.20 33.94
C VAL A 26 84.56 24.11 32.89
N SER A 27 85.35 24.81 32.09
CA SER A 27 84.91 25.63 30.94
C SER A 27 84.22 24.78 29.85
N GLU A 28 84.80 23.64 29.48
CA GLU A 28 84.25 22.72 28.47
C GLU A 28 82.96 22.06 28.96
N MET A 29 82.89 21.72 30.25
CA MET A 29 81.68 21.15 30.84
C MET A 29 80.51 22.14 30.84
N VAL A 30 80.77 23.43 31.10
CA VAL A 30 79.74 24.49 31.05
C VAL A 30 79.26 24.73 29.62
N TRP A 31 80.17 24.86 28.64
CA TRP A 31 79.78 25.05 27.24
C TRP A 31 79.08 23.81 26.65
N GLY A 32 79.55 22.62 27.00
CA GLY A 32 78.91 21.35 26.64
C GLY A 32 77.50 21.24 27.22
N ALA A 33 77.30 21.64 28.49
CA ALA A 33 75.98 21.68 29.11
C ALA A 33 75.07 22.70 28.42
N ILE A 34 75.56 23.90 28.12
CA ILE A 34 74.79 24.93 27.39
C ILE A 34 74.36 24.40 26.02
N ALA A 35 75.29 23.83 25.24
CA ALA A 35 74.98 23.24 23.94
C ALA A 35 73.99 22.07 24.04
N PHE A 36 74.14 21.21 25.06
CA PHE A 36 73.22 20.11 25.32
C PHE A 36 71.80 20.60 25.65
N PHE A 37 71.67 21.56 26.57
CA PHE A 37 70.35 22.12 26.92
C PHE A 37 69.73 22.91 25.76
N LEU A 38 70.53 23.65 24.98
CA LEU A 38 70.05 24.37 23.81
C LEU A 38 69.52 23.38 22.74
N LEU A 39 70.25 22.30 22.49
CA LEU A 39 69.81 21.22 21.62
C LEU A 39 68.55 20.52 22.17
N LEU A 40 68.50 20.24 23.47
CA LEU A 40 67.36 19.61 24.13
C LEU A 40 66.10 20.47 24.00
N ILE A 41 66.20 21.78 24.22
CA ILE A 41 65.08 22.73 24.07
C ILE A 41 64.63 22.78 22.62
N LEU A 42 65.57 22.85 21.66
CA LEU A 42 65.25 22.84 20.24
C LEU A 42 64.53 21.53 19.83
N MET A 43 65.05 20.38 20.28
CA MET A 43 64.44 19.07 20.02
C MET A 43 63.05 18.96 20.67
N TYR A 44 62.89 19.39 21.92
CA TYR A 44 61.60 19.38 22.60
C TYR A 44 60.58 20.27 21.88
N SER A 45 61.02 21.47 21.45
CA SER A 45 60.16 22.41 20.73
C SER A 45 59.77 21.92 19.33
N VAL A 46 60.62 21.14 18.65
CA VAL A 46 60.37 20.70 17.27
C VAL A 46 59.73 19.31 17.20
N CYS A 47 60.13 18.37 18.05
CA CYS A 47 59.73 16.96 17.97
C CYS A 47 58.43 16.67 18.74
N LEU A 48 58.15 17.39 19.83
CA LEU A 48 56.96 17.15 20.66
C LEU A 48 55.64 17.61 20.02
N PRO A 49 55.56 18.76 19.32
CA PRO A 49 54.32 19.18 18.66
C PRO A 49 53.77 18.16 17.64
N PRO A 50 54.55 17.61 16.68
CA PRO A 50 54.02 16.65 15.71
C PRO A 50 53.58 15.33 16.37
N LEU A 51 54.27 14.89 17.44
CA LEU A 51 53.88 13.69 18.18
C LEU A 51 52.54 13.87 18.88
N ARG A 52 52.34 15.00 19.58
CA ARG A 52 51.05 15.33 20.21
C ARG A 52 49.94 15.49 19.19
N GLN A 53 50.24 16.09 18.04
CA GLN A 53 49.27 16.23 16.95
C GLN A 53 48.86 14.86 16.38
N ALA A 54 49.81 13.93 16.21
CA ALA A 54 49.51 12.59 15.73
C ALA A 54 48.64 11.80 16.72
N MET A 55 48.92 11.90 18.03
CA MET A 55 48.08 11.29 19.06
C MET A 55 46.67 11.88 19.07
N LYS A 56 46.55 13.22 19.04
CA LYS A 56 45.26 13.89 19.02
C LYS A 56 44.45 13.52 17.77
N ARG A 57 45.07 13.46 16.58
CA ARG A 57 44.41 13.01 15.35
C ARG A 57 43.87 11.58 15.48
N ARG A 58 44.62 10.68 16.12
CA ARG A 58 44.16 9.30 16.36
C ARG A 58 42.98 9.26 17.33
N GLU A 59 43.05 10.02 18.40
CA GLU A 59 41.97 10.13 19.39
C GLU A 59 40.70 10.71 18.76
N ASP A 60 40.83 11.82 18.02
CA ASP A 60 39.73 12.47 17.31
C ASP A 60 39.11 11.53 16.25
N ALA A 61 39.93 10.76 15.53
CA ALA A 61 39.45 9.77 14.56
C ALA A 61 38.67 8.64 15.23
N ILE A 62 39.22 8.03 16.29
CA ILE A 62 38.54 6.94 17.03
C ILE A 62 37.22 7.43 17.61
N ARG A 63 37.22 8.63 18.20
CA ARG A 63 36.01 9.23 18.76
C ARG A 63 34.99 9.52 17.66
N GLY A 64 35.43 10.06 16.52
CA GLY A 64 34.58 10.30 15.36
C GLY A 64 33.95 9.01 14.83
N ASP A 65 34.74 7.94 14.73
CA ASP A 65 34.26 6.62 14.28
C ASP A 65 33.26 6.01 15.27
N GLN A 66 33.48 6.16 16.58
CA GLN A 66 32.53 5.74 17.62
C GLN A 66 31.20 6.52 17.52
N GLU A 67 31.27 7.85 17.44
CA GLU A 67 30.08 8.71 17.31
C GLU A 67 29.34 8.45 15.98
N ALA A 68 30.04 8.08 14.92
CA ALA A 68 29.44 7.70 13.64
C ALA A 68 28.75 6.33 13.74
N ALA A 69 29.39 5.35 14.41
CA ALA A 69 28.80 4.03 14.64
C ALA A 69 27.53 4.11 15.51
N GLU A 70 27.55 4.89 16.59
CA GLU A 70 26.39 5.10 17.45
C GLU A 70 25.23 5.78 16.71
N ARG A 71 25.53 6.78 15.88
CA ARG A 71 24.55 7.42 15.00
C ARG A 71 23.95 6.44 14.00
N ALA A 72 24.78 5.64 13.32
CA ALA A 72 24.32 4.64 12.37
C ALA A 72 23.41 3.58 13.02
N VAL A 73 23.73 3.16 14.25
CA VAL A 73 22.87 2.25 15.03
C VAL A 73 21.54 2.92 15.36
N THR A 74 21.57 4.14 15.86
CA THR A 74 20.35 4.88 16.25
C THR A 74 19.44 5.15 15.06
N GLU A 75 20.00 5.62 13.94
CA GLU A 75 19.29 5.82 12.68
C GLU A 75 18.74 4.50 12.15
N GLY A 76 19.53 3.42 12.20
CA GLY A 76 19.08 2.08 11.81
C GLY A 76 17.90 1.58 12.65
N GLU A 77 17.91 1.82 13.96
CA GLU A 77 16.79 1.51 14.84
C GLU A 77 15.55 2.34 14.51
N GLN A 78 15.71 3.64 14.26
CA GLN A 78 14.61 4.53 13.86
C GLN A 78 13.98 4.05 12.54
N VAL A 79 14.79 3.82 11.50
CA VAL A 79 14.32 3.30 10.21
C VAL A 79 13.60 1.97 10.38
N ARG A 80 14.10 1.07 11.23
CA ARG A 80 13.41 -0.20 11.52
C ARG A 80 12.08 0.01 12.24
N ARG A 81 11.99 0.96 13.17
CA ARG A 81 10.73 1.29 13.87
C ARG A 81 9.72 1.87 12.88
N ASP A 82 10.13 2.83 12.05
CA ASP A 82 9.27 3.46 11.05
C ASP A 82 8.80 2.47 10.00
N TYR A 83 9.69 1.58 9.55
CA TYR A 83 9.34 0.49 8.64
C TYR A 83 8.29 -0.45 9.25
N ASN A 84 8.49 -0.87 10.51
CA ASN A 84 7.53 -1.73 11.20
C ASN A 84 6.19 -1.03 11.44
N ALA A 85 6.20 0.26 11.76
CA ALA A 85 4.99 1.07 11.93
C ALA A 85 4.22 1.17 10.60
N THR A 86 4.91 1.50 9.51
CA THR A 86 4.34 1.55 8.15
C THR A 86 3.75 0.21 7.74
N LEU A 87 4.44 -0.90 8.05
CA LEU A 87 3.94 -2.25 7.75
C LEU A 87 2.69 -2.60 8.57
N ALA A 88 2.63 -2.18 9.83
CA ALA A 88 1.46 -2.37 10.67
C ALA A 88 0.26 -1.55 10.17
N GLU A 89 0.49 -0.29 9.80
CA GLU A 89 -0.52 0.59 9.21
C GLU A 89 -1.04 0.05 7.87
N ALA A 90 -0.14 -0.39 6.97
CA ALA A 90 -0.52 -0.99 5.70
C ALA A 90 -1.37 -2.27 5.88
N ARG A 91 -1.09 -3.08 6.91
CA ARG A 91 -1.89 -4.27 7.23
C ARG A 91 -3.27 -3.90 7.79
N ALA A 92 -3.33 -2.90 8.67
CA ALA A 92 -4.59 -2.39 9.20
C ALA A 92 -5.47 -1.81 8.08
N GLU A 93 -4.85 -1.05 7.16
CA GLU A 93 -5.51 -0.50 5.98
C GLU A 93 -6.06 -1.61 5.07
N ALA A 94 -5.23 -2.62 4.76
CA ALA A 94 -5.67 -3.73 3.94
C ALA A 94 -6.84 -4.49 4.58
N SER A 95 -6.82 -4.71 5.89
CA SER A 95 -7.95 -5.32 6.61
C SER A 95 -9.20 -4.46 6.48
N ARG A 96 -9.08 -3.15 6.69
CA ARG A 96 -10.21 -2.21 6.57
C ARG A 96 -10.82 -2.24 5.16
N ILE A 97 -9.98 -2.19 4.11
CA ILE A 97 -10.44 -2.26 2.72
C ILE A 97 -11.20 -3.57 2.46
N VAL A 98 -10.69 -4.70 2.96
CA VAL A 98 -11.35 -6.00 2.79
C VAL A 98 -12.69 -6.03 3.52
N ASP A 99 -12.76 -5.50 4.73
CA ASP A 99 -13.99 -5.47 5.51
C ASP A 99 -15.05 -4.52 4.90
N GLU A 100 -14.63 -3.35 4.42
CA GLU A 100 -15.48 -2.42 3.67
C GLU A 100 -15.99 -3.05 2.36
N ALA A 101 -15.10 -3.73 1.61
CA ALA A 101 -15.48 -4.42 0.39
C ALA A 101 -16.50 -5.54 0.65
N ARG A 102 -16.32 -6.30 1.74
CA ARG A 102 -17.28 -7.34 2.16
C ARG A 102 -18.63 -6.72 2.53
N GLN A 103 -18.62 -5.65 3.33
CA GLN A 103 -19.86 -4.97 3.71
C GLN A 103 -20.59 -4.41 2.49
N SER A 104 -19.87 -3.78 1.57
CA SER A 104 -20.44 -3.28 0.31
C SER A 104 -20.97 -4.40 -0.57
N ALA A 105 -20.27 -5.54 -0.64
CA ALA A 105 -20.70 -6.70 -1.41
C ALA A 105 -21.98 -7.31 -0.84
N GLU A 106 -22.10 -7.45 0.48
CA GLU A 106 -23.32 -7.93 1.13
C GLU A 106 -24.48 -6.96 0.94
N ALA A 107 -24.24 -5.65 1.05
CA ALA A 107 -25.26 -4.63 0.77
C ALA A 107 -25.74 -4.69 -0.69
N ALA A 108 -24.81 -4.79 -1.65
CA ALA A 108 -25.13 -4.94 -3.06
C ALA A 108 -25.89 -6.25 -3.34
N ARG A 109 -25.51 -7.36 -2.69
CA ARG A 109 -26.20 -8.64 -2.80
C ARG A 109 -27.64 -8.54 -2.28
N ALA A 110 -27.85 -7.91 -1.13
CA ALA A 110 -29.18 -7.70 -0.57
C ALA A 110 -30.04 -6.82 -1.50
N GLU A 111 -29.45 -5.77 -2.09
CA GLU A 111 -30.13 -4.90 -3.05
C GLU A 111 -30.59 -5.67 -4.30
N VAL A 112 -29.71 -6.48 -4.88
CA VAL A 112 -30.01 -7.28 -6.07
C VAL A 112 -31.11 -8.30 -5.78
N ILE A 113 -31.05 -8.97 -4.61
CA ILE A 113 -32.09 -9.93 -4.22
C ILE A 113 -33.44 -9.23 -4.07
N ARG A 114 -33.47 -8.08 -3.38
CA ARG A 114 -34.71 -7.31 -3.21
C ARG A 114 -35.28 -6.84 -4.54
N ALA A 115 -34.45 -6.29 -5.43
CA ALA A 115 -34.88 -5.87 -6.76
C ALA A 115 -35.43 -7.05 -7.58
N ALA A 116 -34.81 -8.23 -7.49
CA ALA A 116 -35.30 -9.43 -8.17
C ALA A 116 -36.64 -9.93 -7.59
N GLU A 117 -36.84 -9.85 -6.27
CA GLU A 117 -38.11 -10.18 -5.63
C GLU A 117 -39.22 -9.21 -6.05
N ASP A 118 -38.94 -7.91 -6.09
CA ASP A 118 -39.87 -6.87 -6.53
C ASP A 118 -40.25 -7.05 -8.02
N GLU A 119 -39.27 -7.33 -8.89
CA GLU A 119 -39.51 -7.60 -10.30
C GLU A 119 -40.34 -8.89 -10.51
N ALA A 120 -40.04 -9.95 -9.76
CA ALA A 120 -40.80 -11.19 -9.81
C ALA A 120 -42.25 -10.99 -9.34
N ALA A 121 -42.47 -10.18 -8.30
CA ALA A 121 -43.79 -9.82 -7.82
C ALA A 121 -44.58 -9.01 -8.87
N ALA A 122 -43.94 -8.00 -9.48
CA ALA A 122 -44.53 -7.20 -10.54
C ALA A 122 -44.89 -8.05 -11.77
N LEU A 123 -43.99 -8.93 -12.20
CA LEU A 123 -44.23 -9.85 -13.32
C LEU A 123 -45.41 -10.78 -13.03
N LYS A 124 -45.49 -11.34 -11.82
CA LYS A 124 -46.60 -12.20 -11.41
C LYS A 124 -47.93 -11.44 -11.42
N GLN A 125 -47.94 -10.19 -10.94
CA GLN A 125 -49.14 -9.35 -10.96
C GLN A 125 -49.59 -9.05 -12.39
N SER A 126 -48.66 -8.71 -13.29
CA SER A 126 -48.95 -8.50 -14.71
C SER A 126 -49.51 -9.76 -15.36
N ALA A 127 -48.87 -10.91 -15.14
CA ALA A 127 -49.31 -12.19 -15.69
C ALA A 127 -50.73 -12.58 -15.22
N LEU A 128 -51.08 -12.30 -13.97
CA LEU A 128 -52.44 -12.52 -13.45
C LEU A 128 -53.46 -11.58 -14.11
N ALA A 129 -53.11 -10.30 -14.33
CA ALA A 129 -53.96 -9.35 -15.03
C ALA A 129 -54.18 -9.74 -16.51
N ASP A 130 -53.12 -10.21 -17.17
CA ASP A 130 -53.18 -10.71 -18.55
C ASP A 130 -54.05 -11.97 -18.64
N LEU A 131 -53.92 -12.89 -17.69
CA LEU A 131 -54.74 -14.11 -17.62
C LEU A 131 -56.22 -13.79 -17.44
N GLU A 132 -56.59 -12.84 -16.57
CA GLU A 132 -57.99 -12.42 -16.42
C GLU A 132 -58.53 -11.79 -17.71
N THR A 133 -57.73 -10.98 -18.39
CA THR A 133 -58.09 -10.39 -19.69
C THR A 133 -58.29 -11.46 -20.77
N GLN A 134 -57.38 -12.43 -20.84
CA GLN A 134 -57.48 -13.56 -21.77
C GLN A 134 -58.70 -14.44 -21.47
N ARG A 135 -59.00 -14.68 -20.19
CA ARG A 135 -60.17 -15.43 -19.76
C ARG A 135 -61.47 -14.73 -20.18
N ALA A 136 -61.57 -13.42 -19.95
CA ALA A 136 -62.73 -12.64 -20.38
C ALA A 136 -62.92 -12.70 -21.91
N THR A 137 -61.81 -12.58 -22.65
CA THR A 137 -61.83 -12.69 -24.12
C THR A 137 -62.27 -14.08 -24.59
N ALA A 138 -61.77 -15.16 -23.97
CA ALA A 138 -62.14 -16.53 -24.29
C ALA A 138 -63.62 -16.84 -23.98
N ILE A 139 -64.16 -16.32 -22.88
CA ILE A 139 -65.58 -16.46 -22.55
C ILE A 139 -66.45 -15.76 -23.60
N ASN A 140 -66.06 -14.55 -24.03
CA ASN A 140 -66.79 -13.80 -25.05
C ASN A 140 -66.74 -14.50 -26.43
N SER A 141 -65.60 -15.06 -26.82
CA SER A 141 -65.48 -15.82 -28.07
C SER A 141 -66.34 -17.09 -28.04
N LEU A 142 -66.29 -17.84 -26.94
CA LEU A 142 -67.13 -19.03 -26.75
C LEU A 142 -68.63 -18.69 -26.81
N GLY A 143 -69.05 -17.57 -26.22
CA GLY A 143 -70.43 -17.11 -26.30
C GLY A 143 -70.87 -16.81 -27.74
N THR A 144 -69.98 -16.21 -28.53
CA THR A 144 -70.22 -15.91 -29.95
C THR A 144 -70.31 -17.20 -30.78
N ASP A 145 -69.42 -18.16 -30.54
CA ASP A 145 -69.40 -19.46 -31.21
C ASP A 145 -70.66 -20.28 -30.90
N VAL A 146 -71.08 -20.33 -29.64
CA VAL A 146 -72.31 -21.02 -29.21
C VAL A 146 -73.55 -20.38 -29.83
N THR A 147 -73.62 -19.04 -29.87
CA THR A 147 -74.75 -18.33 -30.49
C THR A 147 -74.82 -18.63 -31.99
N THR A 148 -73.67 -18.62 -32.67
CA THR A 148 -73.57 -18.97 -34.09
C THR A 148 -73.99 -20.42 -34.34
N LEU A 149 -73.55 -21.36 -33.49
CA LEU A 149 -73.94 -22.77 -33.59
C LEU A 149 -75.45 -22.97 -33.34
N ALA A 150 -76.02 -22.27 -32.37
CA ALA A 150 -77.45 -22.32 -32.05
C ALA A 150 -78.32 -21.79 -33.20
N VAL A 151 -77.93 -20.66 -33.82
CA VAL A 151 -78.62 -20.10 -35.00
C VAL A 151 -78.53 -21.05 -36.21
N ASN A 152 -77.37 -21.65 -36.45
CA ASN A 152 -77.18 -22.65 -37.51
C ASN A 152 -78.04 -23.90 -37.27
N ALA A 153 -78.11 -24.39 -36.03
CA ALA A 153 -78.96 -25.52 -35.65
C ALA A 153 -80.46 -25.19 -35.84
N ALA A 154 -80.90 -24.02 -35.39
CA ALA A 154 -82.27 -23.55 -35.57
C ALA A 154 -82.64 -23.40 -37.06
N SER A 155 -81.77 -22.80 -37.88
CA SER A 155 -81.95 -22.71 -39.34
C SER A 155 -82.09 -24.09 -39.98
N LYS A 156 -81.28 -25.08 -39.57
CA LYS A 156 -81.41 -26.47 -40.06
C LYS A 156 -82.74 -27.13 -39.67
N VAL A 157 -83.30 -26.82 -38.50
CA VAL A 157 -84.61 -27.34 -38.09
C VAL A 157 -85.72 -26.74 -38.96
N VAL A 158 -85.67 -25.42 -39.24
CA VAL A 158 -86.67 -24.73 -40.07
C VAL A 158 -86.59 -25.15 -41.55
N GLN A 159 -85.41 -25.52 -42.05
CA GLN A 159 -85.22 -26.02 -43.42
C GLN A 159 -85.64 -27.47 -43.63
N ARG A 160 -86.04 -28.21 -42.58
CA ARG A 160 -86.69 -29.52 -42.79
C ARG A 160 -88.03 -29.30 -43.48
N PRO A 161 -88.41 -30.15 -44.45
CA PRO A 161 -89.66 -29.99 -45.20
C PRO A 161 -90.84 -29.93 -44.22
N LEU A 162 -91.55 -28.80 -44.26
CA LEU A 162 -92.72 -28.52 -43.44
C LEU A 162 -93.86 -29.45 -43.86
N ASP A 163 -94.21 -30.42 -43.02
CA ASP A 163 -95.40 -31.26 -43.22
C ASP A 163 -96.66 -30.47 -42.83
N VAL A 164 -97.63 -30.41 -43.75
CA VAL A 164 -98.83 -29.58 -43.63
C VAL A 164 -99.76 -30.08 -42.50
N GLY A 165 -99.60 -31.34 -42.07
CA GLY A 165 -100.39 -31.96 -40.99
C GLY A 165 -100.03 -31.49 -39.57
N SER A 166 -98.77 -31.17 -39.30
CA SER A 166 -98.29 -30.85 -37.93
C SER A 166 -98.48 -29.38 -37.53
N ASN A 167 -98.76 -28.47 -38.48
CA ASN A 167 -98.72 -27.02 -38.25
C ASN A 167 -100.08 -26.35 -37.98
N GLN A 168 -101.20 -27.07 -38.19
CA GLN A 168 -102.53 -26.51 -37.93
C GLN A 168 -102.76 -26.20 -36.44
N GLY A 169 -102.17 -26.98 -35.53
CA GLY A 169 -102.25 -26.74 -34.08
C GLY A 169 -101.50 -25.50 -33.61
N VAL A 170 -100.30 -25.24 -34.15
CA VAL A 170 -99.46 -24.11 -33.76
C VAL A 170 -100.06 -22.78 -34.25
N VAL A 171 -100.68 -22.77 -35.43
CA VAL A 171 -101.40 -21.60 -35.96
C VAL A 171 -102.64 -21.29 -35.13
N ALA A 172 -103.39 -22.31 -34.69
CA ALA A 172 -104.56 -22.13 -33.83
C ALA A 172 -104.18 -21.54 -32.46
N ASP A 173 -103.08 -21.99 -31.86
CA ASP A 173 -102.60 -21.49 -30.56
C ASP A 173 -102.10 -20.04 -30.61
N HIS A 174 -101.40 -19.63 -31.67
CA HIS A 174 -100.98 -18.23 -31.84
C HIS A 174 -102.15 -17.28 -32.12
N LEU A 175 -103.16 -17.72 -32.87
CA LEU A 175 -104.39 -16.96 -33.09
C LEU A 175 -105.19 -16.80 -31.79
N ALA A 176 -105.26 -17.84 -30.96
CA ALA A 176 -105.89 -17.78 -29.64
C ALA A 176 -105.15 -16.84 -28.67
N ALA A 177 -103.81 -16.87 -28.64
CA ALA A 177 -103.00 -16.01 -27.78
C ALA A 177 -103.00 -14.53 -28.20
N ALA A 178 -103.14 -14.23 -29.51
CA ALA A 178 -103.29 -12.87 -30.01
C ALA A 178 -104.70 -12.30 -29.75
N ALA A 179 -105.73 -13.16 -29.82
CA ALA A 179 -107.11 -12.78 -29.47
C ALA A 179 -107.30 -12.48 -27.98
N ALA A 180 -106.46 -13.04 -27.09
CA ALA A 180 -106.51 -12.80 -25.65
C ALA A 180 -105.82 -11.50 -25.18
N ARG A 181 -105.21 -10.73 -26.10
CA ARG A 181 -104.42 -9.53 -25.79
C ARG A 181 -105.05 -8.21 -26.28
N ASN A 182 -106.29 -8.27 -26.79
CA ASN A 182 -107.19 -7.16 -27.11
C ASN A 182 -108.49 -7.33 -26.31
#